data_AF-A0A351TXW4-F1
#
_entry.id   AF-A0A351TXW4-F1
#
_cell.length_a   1.000
_cell.length_b   1.000
_cell.length_c   1.000
_cell.angle_alpha   90.00
_cell.angle_beta   90.00
_cell.angle_gamma   90.00
#
_symmetry.space_group_name_H-M   'P 1'
#
loop_
_entity.id
_entity.type
_entity.pdbx_description
1 polymer ?
#
loop_
_entity_poly.entity_id
_entity_poly.type
_entity_poly.pdbx_seq_one_letter_code
_entity_poly.pdbx_strand_id
1 'polypeptide(L)'
;MKYDKIMLAMDKFDQPYNPKETEDKIYQFWEKSGYFNPDKLPKRHKKPFCVMMAPPNITGHIHVGHAMENALNDLITRRKRMQGYKALFLPGKD
;
A
#
# COMPACT_ATOMS: atom_id res chain seq x y z
N MET A 1 -2.20 -33.62 13.87
CA MET A 1 -3.02 -32.39 13.68
C MET A 1 -2.27 -31.07 13.86
N LYS A 2 -1.53 -30.82 14.96
CA LYS A 2 -0.78 -29.55 15.15
C LYS A 2 0.51 -29.48 14.31
N TYR A 3 1.20 -30.61 14.18
CA TYR A 3 2.42 -30.76 13.38
C TYR A 3 2.16 -30.67 11.87
N ASP A 4 1.05 -31.26 11.41
CA ASP A 4 0.69 -31.21 9.98
C ASP A 4 0.46 -29.78 9.50
N LYS A 5 -0.20 -28.93 10.30
CA LYS A 5 -0.37 -27.50 9.98
C LYS A 5 0.96 -26.73 9.94
N ILE A 6 1.93 -27.09 10.78
CA ILE A 6 3.25 -26.44 10.79
C ILE A 6 4.02 -26.85 9.53
N MET A 7 4.02 -28.14 9.18
CA MET A 7 4.70 -28.64 7.97
C MET A 7 4.09 -28.05 6.68
N LEU A 8 2.77 -27.93 6.61
CA LEU A 8 2.08 -27.31 5.47
C LEU A 8 2.38 -25.80 5.35
N ALA A 9 2.58 -25.12 6.47
CA ALA A 9 2.99 -23.71 6.46
C ALA A 9 4.45 -23.55 6.03
N MET A 10 5.33 -24.47 6.44
CA MET A 10 6.76 -24.45 6.10
C MET A 10 6.97 -24.66 4.60
N ASP A 11 6.30 -25.66 4.02
CA ASP A 11 6.35 -25.95 2.58
C ASP A 11 5.93 -24.71 1.75
N LYS A 12 4.93 -23.95 2.21
CA LYS A 12 4.51 -22.71 1.57
C LYS A 12 5.58 -21.61 1.56
N PHE A 13 6.48 -21.56 2.54
CA PHE A 13 7.56 -20.56 2.60
C PHE A 13 8.80 -20.98 1.79
N ASP A 14 8.92 -22.26 1.46
CA ASP A 14 10.01 -22.79 0.61
C ASP A 14 9.70 -22.66 -0.90
N GLN A 15 8.45 -22.41 -1.27
CA GLN A 15 8.04 -22.18 -2.66
C GLN A 15 8.38 -20.76 -3.15
N PRO A 16 8.73 -20.57 -4.44
CA PRO A 16 8.90 -19.25 -5.03
C PRO A 16 7.64 -18.38 -4.89
N TYR A 17 7.84 -17.08 -4.70
CA TYR A 17 6.75 -16.12 -4.61
C TYR A 17 5.90 -16.08 -5.89
N ASN A 18 4.58 -16.18 -5.74
CA ASN A 18 3.62 -15.99 -6.82
C ASN A 18 2.85 -14.67 -6.64
N PRO A 19 3.16 -13.61 -7.43
CA PRO A 19 2.48 -12.33 -7.37
C PRO A 19 0.97 -12.43 -7.61
N LYS A 20 0.56 -13.22 -8.62
CA LYS A 20 -0.85 -13.37 -9.03
C LYS A 20 -1.74 -13.92 -7.93
N GLU A 21 -1.19 -14.77 -7.08
CA GLU A 21 -1.95 -15.36 -5.97
C GLU A 21 -1.96 -14.50 -4.70
N THR A 22 -1.07 -13.51 -4.61
CA THR A 22 -0.78 -12.81 -3.35
C THR A 22 -1.14 -11.33 -3.39
N GLU A 23 -0.74 -10.60 -4.43
CA GLU A 23 -0.87 -9.13 -4.49
C GLU A 23 -2.33 -8.68 -4.45
N ASP A 24 -3.20 -9.30 -5.24
CA ASP A 24 -4.64 -8.98 -5.27
C ASP A 24 -5.30 -9.17 -3.90
N LYS A 25 -4.94 -10.25 -3.19
CA LYS A 25 -5.48 -10.53 -1.85
C LYS A 25 -5.02 -9.47 -0.84
N ILE A 26 -3.77 -9.06 -0.93
CA ILE A 26 -3.23 -7.98 -0.08
C ILE A 26 -3.98 -6.69 -0.41
N TYR A 27 -4.04 -6.28 -1.67
CA TYR A 27 -4.70 -5.04 -2.06
C TYR A 27 -6.16 -4.97 -1.57
N GLN A 28 -6.94 -6.04 -1.76
CA GLN A 28 -8.31 -6.13 -1.24
C GLN A 28 -8.38 -6.03 0.29
N PHE A 29 -7.42 -6.61 1.02
CA PHE A 29 -7.33 -6.46 2.46
C PHE A 29 -7.13 -4.99 2.85
N TRP A 30 -6.25 -4.27 2.15
CA TRP A 30 -6.01 -2.85 2.40
C TRP A 30 -7.23 -2.00 2.08
N GLU A 31 -7.94 -2.24 0.98
CA GLU A 31 -9.18 -1.54 0.66
C GLU A 31 -10.24 -1.72 1.76
N LYS A 32 -10.43 -2.96 2.21
CA LYS A 32 -11.42 -3.31 3.25
C LYS A 32 -11.04 -2.78 4.64
N SER A 33 -9.75 -2.58 4.91
CA SER A 33 -9.26 -2.12 6.21
C SER A 33 -9.68 -0.68 6.56
N GLY A 34 -10.00 0.14 5.56
CA GLY A 34 -10.25 1.58 5.73
C GLY A 34 -8.99 2.43 5.93
N TYR A 35 -7.78 1.85 5.89
CA TYR A 35 -6.52 2.57 6.09
C TYR A 35 -6.17 3.60 5.01
N PHE A 36 -6.83 3.53 3.85
CA PHE A 36 -6.72 4.54 2.80
C PHE A 36 -7.47 5.82 3.14
N ASN A 37 -8.38 5.81 4.12
CA ASN A 37 -9.07 7.00 4.59
C ASN A 37 -8.37 7.53 5.87
N PRO A 38 -7.75 8.73 5.84
CA PRO A 38 -7.04 9.31 6.99
C PRO A 38 -7.95 9.58 8.20
N ASP A 39 -9.28 9.71 8.00
CA ASP A 39 -10.26 9.93 9.06
C ASP A 39 -10.71 8.64 9.75
N LYS A 40 -10.50 7.49 9.12
CA LYS A 40 -10.78 6.16 9.71
C LYS A 40 -9.59 5.61 10.52
N LEU A 41 -8.49 6.34 10.62
CA LEU A 41 -7.32 5.92 11.38
C LEU A 41 -7.55 6.02 12.90
N PRO A 42 -6.88 5.19 13.73
CA PRO A 42 -6.97 5.27 15.19
C PRO A 42 -6.70 6.68 15.73
N LYS A 43 -7.37 7.08 16.81
CA LYS A 43 -7.28 8.43 17.43
C LYS A 43 -5.85 8.88 17.82
N ARG A 44 -4.89 7.95 17.90
CA ARG A 44 -3.47 8.27 18.09
C ARG A 44 -2.87 9.08 16.92
N HIS A 45 -3.49 9.05 15.74
CA HIS A 45 -3.04 9.82 14.58
C HIS A 45 -3.57 11.25 14.67
N LYS A 46 -2.67 12.21 14.94
CA LYS A 46 -3.07 13.60 15.25
C LYS A 46 -2.66 14.61 14.18
N LYS A 47 -1.46 14.45 13.60
CA LYS A 47 -0.89 15.44 12.69
C LYS A 47 -1.21 15.08 11.23
N PRO A 48 -1.75 16.00 10.40
CA PRO A 48 -1.95 15.74 8.98
C PRO A 48 -0.62 15.64 8.24
N PHE A 49 -0.58 14.80 7.22
CA PHE A 49 0.48 14.73 6.23
C PHE A 49 -0.16 14.42 4.89
N CYS A 50 0.06 15.24 3.86
CA CYS A 50 -0.52 15.04 2.55
C CYS A 50 0.59 15.08 1.49
N VAL A 51 0.57 14.11 0.59
CA VAL A 51 1.31 14.14 -0.67
C VAL A 51 0.27 14.29 -1.77
N MET A 52 0.42 15.34 -2.57
CA MET A 52 -0.39 15.54 -3.77
C MET A 52 0.42 15.03 -4.96
N MET A 53 -0.13 14.08 -5.71
CA MET A 53 0.40 13.80 -7.05
C MET A 53 0.10 15.02 -7.91
N ALA A 54 1.13 15.60 -8.55
CA ALA A 54 0.90 16.67 -9.51
C ALA A 54 -0.09 16.17 -10.59
N PRO A 55 -0.99 17.03 -11.10
CA PRO A 55 -1.90 16.63 -12.17
C PRO A 55 -1.07 15.98 -13.28
N PRO A 56 -1.37 14.72 -13.64
CA PRO A 56 -0.57 14.05 -14.62
C PRO A 56 -0.80 14.77 -15.95
N ASN A 57 0.24 15.41 -16.49
CA ASN A 57 0.23 15.84 -17.89
C ASN A 57 0.28 14.57 -18.75
N ILE A 58 -0.87 13.91 -18.94
CA ILE A 58 -0.98 12.67 -19.72
C ILE A 58 -0.93 13.04 -21.21
N THR A 59 0.28 13.32 -21.71
CA THR A 59 0.56 13.46 -23.14
C THR A 59 1.28 12.25 -23.74
N GLY A 60 1.48 11.17 -22.96
CA GLY A 60 2.19 9.97 -23.42
C GLY A 60 1.90 8.69 -22.61
N HIS A 61 2.65 7.62 -22.91
CA HIS A 61 2.50 6.29 -22.29
C HIS A 61 3.15 6.22 -20.90
N ILE A 62 2.56 5.40 -20.01
CA ILE A 62 3.09 5.12 -18.67
C ILE A 62 4.40 4.32 -18.80
N HIS A 63 5.52 4.94 -18.44
CA HIS A 63 6.82 4.28 -18.29
C HIS A 63 7.21 4.05 -16.81
N VAL A 64 8.30 3.30 -16.59
CA VAL A 64 8.84 2.92 -15.27
C VAL A 64 9.07 4.13 -14.35
N GLY A 65 9.44 5.29 -14.90
CA GLY A 65 9.54 6.53 -14.11
C GLY A 65 8.26 6.89 -13.33
N HIS A 66 7.06 6.73 -13.92
CA HIS A 66 5.80 6.95 -13.20
C HIS A 66 5.59 5.92 -12.09
N ALA A 67 5.97 4.66 -12.35
CA ALA A 67 5.89 3.61 -11.34
C ALA A 67 6.81 3.90 -10.16
N MET A 68 8.03 4.39 -10.42
CA MET A 68 9.00 4.79 -9.39
C MET A 68 8.47 5.95 -8.54
N GLU A 69 7.92 7.00 -9.16
CA GLU A 69 7.35 8.14 -8.44
C GLU A 69 6.18 7.69 -7.54
N ASN A 70 5.26 6.90 -8.08
CA ASN A 70 4.13 6.37 -7.32
C ASN A 70 4.59 5.49 -6.15
N ALA A 71 5.57 4.61 -6.37
CA ALA A 71 6.12 3.75 -5.33
C ALA A 71 6.78 4.56 -4.21
N LEU A 72 7.51 5.64 -4.55
CA LEU A 72 8.14 6.51 -3.56
C LEU A 72 7.10 7.26 -2.71
N ASN A 73 6.08 7.83 -3.35
CA ASN A 73 5.01 8.55 -2.66
C ASN A 73 4.18 7.62 -1.75
N ASP A 74 3.89 6.40 -2.21
CA ASP A 74 3.23 5.37 -1.41
C ASP A 74 4.09 4.96 -0.19
N LEU A 75 5.39 4.73 -0.39
CA LEU A 75 6.34 4.41 0.68
C LEU A 75 6.36 5.50 1.77
N ILE A 76 6.50 6.77 1.36
CA ILE A 76 6.53 7.91 2.29
C ILE A 76 5.21 8.00 3.06
N THR A 77 4.08 7.85 2.38
CA THR A 77 2.75 7.92 2.97
C THR A 77 2.54 6.81 4.00
N ARG A 78 2.93 5.56 3.68
CA ARG A 78 2.87 4.43 4.62
C ARG A 78 3.77 4.65 5.83
N ARG A 79 5.01 5.11 5.63
CA ARG A 79 5.93 5.43 6.72
C ARG A 79 5.35 6.51 7.65
N LYS A 80 4.77 7.57 7.10
CA LYS A 80 4.14 8.65 7.89
C LYS A 80 2.93 8.13 8.67
N ARG A 81 2.11 7.26 8.08
CA ARG A 81 1.02 6.59 8.81
C ARG A 81 1.54 5.80 10.01
N MET A 82 2.61 5.01 9.82
CA MET A 82 3.26 4.27 10.91
C MET A 82 3.83 5.17 12.01
N GLN A 83 4.25 6.39 11.66
CA GLN A 83 4.72 7.42 12.61
C GLN A 83 3.59 8.15 13.34
N GLY A 84 2.32 7.79 13.13
CA GLY A 84 1.17 8.44 13.79
C GLY A 84 0.66 9.69 13.08
N TYR A 85 0.95 9.87 11.79
CA TYR A 85 0.34 10.94 11.00
C TYR A 85 -0.97 10.48 10.37
N LYS A 86 -1.93 11.40 10.23
CA LYS A 86 -3.06 11.27 9.32
C LYS A 86 -2.56 11.48 7.89
N ALA A 87 -1.97 10.42 7.33
CA ALA A 87 -1.31 10.45 6.04
C ALA A 87 -2.30 10.22 4.89
N LEU A 88 -2.32 11.13 3.92
CA LEU A 88 -3.11 11.07 2.69
C LEU A 88 -2.17 11.15 1.48
N PHE A 89 -2.31 10.21 0.55
CA PHE A 89 -1.75 10.34 -0.79
C PHE A 89 -2.92 10.62 -1.72
N LEU A 90 -2.98 11.85 -2.24
CA LEU A 90 -4.09 12.30 -3.08
C LEU A 90 -3.67 12.22 -4.55
N PRO A 91 -4.30 11.35 -5.37
CA PRO A 91 -4.08 11.37 -6.80
C PRO A 91 -4.62 12.68 -7.38
N GLY A 92 -3.78 13.38 -8.13
CA GLY A 92 -4.16 14.53 -8.93
C GLY A 92 -4.83 14.06 -10.22
N LYS A 93 -5.85 14.79 -10.65
CA LYS A 93 -6.41 14.72 -11.98
C LYS A 93 -6.62 16.16 -12.43
N ASP A 94 -6.13 16.52 -13.61
CA ASP A 94 -6.59 17.71 -14.33
C ASP A 94 -7.97 17.39 -14.94
#